data_AF-A0A3N1B2R1-F1
#
_entry.id   AF-A0A3N1B2R1-F1
#
_cell.length_a   1.000
_cell.length_b   1.000
_cell.length_c   1.000
_cell.angle_alpha   90.00
_cell.angle_beta   90.00
_cell.angle_gamma   90.00
#
_symmetry.space_group_name_H-M   'P 1'
#
loop_
_entity.id
_entity.type
_entity.pdbx_description
1 polymer ?
#
loop_
_entity_poly.entity_id
_entity_poly.type
_entity_poly.pdbx_seq_one_letter_code
_entity_poly.pdbx_strand_id
1 'polypeptide(L)'
;MPSYPDVLVVRNNTQVNMGTFSLGAAGANPQRPATAQVVVAYPGTADSTTHLLRLGETFPIGAESWYFAGAHFENAGRWRVTVRRLAPGEAPPVVDESTAVTGWRPAQRQPFGQLDEGRLQALEQALERPLPWAYRDWLSQTNGMQPVEPQWVPGAPFTLFPGRPLLGVHPEYPAFDLLTAEREWRVGKLSMDFVVIAVPMEGLLLLRLAEPRPGSVGFLPKDLLAGPGTPDVIAWRERQVVTTSMGWSFGDFLGRLTPLDAPGVA
;
A
#
# COMPACT_ATOMS: atom_id res chain seq x y z
N MET A 1 33.46 -28.93 -8.41
CA MET A 1 32.47 -28.07 -7.73
C MET A 1 31.52 -27.52 -8.77
N PRO A 2 30.20 -27.55 -8.56
CA PRO A 2 29.27 -26.82 -9.43
C PRO A 2 29.60 -25.32 -9.34
N SER A 3 29.67 -24.65 -10.48
CA SER A 3 29.88 -23.20 -10.58
C SER A 3 28.51 -22.53 -10.57
N TYR A 4 28.14 -21.89 -9.47
CA TYR A 4 26.94 -21.05 -9.42
C TYR A 4 27.29 -19.62 -9.85
N PRO A 5 26.36 -18.88 -10.48
CA PRO A 5 26.53 -17.43 -10.62
C PRO A 5 26.66 -16.77 -9.25
N ASP A 6 27.60 -15.82 -9.14
CA ASP A 6 27.85 -15.06 -7.89
C ASP A 6 26.72 -14.07 -7.55
N VAL A 7 25.75 -13.92 -8.45
CA VAL A 7 24.62 -13.00 -8.32
C VAL A 7 23.34 -13.73 -8.71
N LEU A 8 22.34 -13.69 -7.84
CA LEU A 8 20.99 -14.18 -8.11
C LEU A 8 19.99 -13.05 -7.99
N VAL A 9 19.09 -12.96 -8.97
CA VAL A 9 17.98 -12.02 -8.98
C VAL A 9 16.69 -12.81 -8.95
N VAL A 10 15.95 -12.69 -7.85
CA VAL A 10 14.74 -13.47 -7.58
C VAL A 10 13.54 -12.53 -7.62
N ARG A 11 12.56 -12.82 -8.48
CA ARG A 11 11.32 -12.03 -8.56
C ARG A 11 10.38 -12.39 -7.42
N ASN A 12 9.51 -11.47 -7.06
CA ASN A 12 8.51 -11.68 -6.01
C ASN A 12 7.69 -12.96 -6.22
N ASN A 13 7.56 -13.77 -5.17
CA ASN A 13 6.80 -15.02 -5.17
C ASN A 13 7.27 -16.03 -6.23
N THR A 14 8.52 -15.94 -6.66
CA THR A 14 9.16 -16.92 -7.55
C THR A 14 10.34 -17.59 -6.85
N GLN A 15 10.79 -18.71 -7.42
CA GLN A 15 12.01 -19.40 -7.01
C GLN A 15 12.95 -19.60 -8.19
N VAL A 16 14.24 -19.49 -7.95
CA VAL A 16 15.31 -19.87 -8.88
C VAL A 16 15.89 -21.19 -8.40
N ASN A 17 15.87 -22.21 -9.27
CA ASN A 17 16.42 -23.53 -8.96
C ASN A 17 17.88 -23.61 -9.42
N MET A 18 18.78 -23.95 -8.50
CA MET A 18 20.22 -24.06 -8.70
C MET A 18 20.69 -25.52 -8.73
N GLY A 19 19.76 -26.48 -8.80
CA GLY A 19 20.02 -27.92 -8.80
C GLY A 19 20.21 -28.50 -7.40
N THR A 20 21.09 -27.91 -6.58
CA THR A 20 21.35 -28.37 -5.20
C THR A 20 20.53 -27.63 -4.15
N PHE A 21 20.01 -26.46 -4.47
CA PHE A 21 19.07 -25.68 -3.68
C PHE A 21 18.15 -24.89 -4.63
N SER A 22 17.01 -24.43 -4.12
CA SER A 22 16.25 -23.35 -4.73
C SER A 22 16.23 -22.14 -3.79
N LEU A 23 16.26 -20.95 -4.39
CA LEU A 23 16.16 -19.69 -3.68
C LEU A 23 14.89 -18.96 -4.13
N GLY A 24 13.99 -18.71 -3.19
CA GLY A 24 12.78 -17.91 -3.38
C GLY A 24 12.84 -16.57 -2.66
N ALA A 25 12.00 -15.63 -3.09
CA ALA A 25 11.77 -14.37 -2.38
C ALA A 25 10.27 -14.23 -2.07
N ALA A 26 9.95 -14.26 -0.78
CA ALA A 26 8.58 -14.25 -0.26
C ALA A 26 8.09 -12.83 0.12
N GLY A 27 9.01 -11.90 0.33
CA GLY A 27 8.70 -10.52 0.68
C GLY A 27 9.87 -9.58 0.45
N ALA A 28 9.57 -8.31 0.22
CA ALA A 28 10.56 -7.23 0.23
C ALA A 28 9.88 -5.94 0.69
N ASN A 29 10.52 -5.20 1.59
CA ASN A 29 10.07 -3.89 2.05
C ASN A 29 11.09 -2.83 1.61
N PRO A 30 10.70 -1.88 0.75
CA PRO A 30 11.54 -0.75 0.32
C PRO A 30 11.70 0.37 1.36
N GLN A 31 10.99 0.33 2.50
CA GLN A 31 11.18 1.29 3.58
C GLN A 31 12.60 1.16 4.14
N ARG A 32 13.25 2.29 4.44
CA ARG A 32 14.62 2.29 4.96
C ARG A 32 14.65 1.96 6.45
N PRO A 33 15.47 1.01 6.91
CA PRO A 33 16.36 0.18 6.11
C PRO A 33 15.60 -0.92 5.35
N ALA A 34 15.91 -1.10 4.07
CA ALA A 34 15.26 -2.08 3.22
C ALA A 34 15.45 -3.49 3.76
N THR A 35 14.38 -4.29 3.68
CA THR A 35 14.38 -5.67 4.13
C THR A 35 13.86 -6.62 3.05
N ALA A 36 14.33 -7.87 3.09
CA ALA A 36 13.88 -8.94 2.20
C ALA A 36 13.64 -10.23 2.99
N GLN A 37 12.60 -10.96 2.62
CA GLN A 37 12.36 -12.32 3.09
C GLN A 37 12.73 -13.29 1.96
N VAL A 38 13.81 -14.04 2.17
CA VAL A 38 14.29 -15.07 1.23
C VAL A 38 14.06 -16.46 1.80
N VAL A 39 13.77 -17.42 0.94
CA VAL A 39 13.50 -18.81 1.30
C VAL A 39 14.50 -19.70 0.57
N VAL A 40 15.24 -20.50 1.33
CA VAL A 40 16.18 -21.49 0.78
C VAL A 40 15.57 -22.87 0.99
N ALA A 41 15.41 -23.64 -0.08
CA ALA A 41 14.91 -25.01 -0.01
C ALA A 41 15.88 -25.98 -0.69
N TYR A 42 15.99 -27.21 -0.19
CA TYR A 42 16.89 -28.23 -0.74
C TYR A 42 16.09 -29.33 -1.43
N PRO A 43 16.28 -29.57 -2.74
CA PRO A 43 15.57 -30.61 -3.47
C PRO A 43 15.67 -31.98 -2.79
N GLY A 44 14.54 -32.68 -2.72
CA GLY A 44 14.46 -34.01 -2.08
C GLY A 44 14.30 -33.98 -0.56
N THR A 45 14.21 -32.79 0.04
CA THR A 45 13.90 -32.61 1.47
C THR A 45 12.60 -31.80 1.63
N ALA A 46 11.92 -31.96 2.76
CA ALA A 46 10.83 -31.05 3.15
C ALA A 46 11.38 -29.77 3.81
N ASP A 47 12.70 -29.64 3.90
CA ASP A 47 13.36 -28.59 4.65
C ASP A 47 13.46 -27.33 3.80
N SER A 48 12.88 -26.26 4.34
CA SER A 48 13.09 -24.90 3.85
C SER A 48 13.42 -24.00 5.03
N THR A 49 14.36 -23.09 4.81
CA THR A 49 14.75 -22.09 5.80
C THR A 49 14.37 -20.72 5.27
N THR A 50 13.70 -19.93 6.11
CA THR A 50 13.32 -18.57 5.78
C THR A 50 14.22 -17.59 6.51
N HIS A 51 14.79 -16.63 5.78
CA HIS A 51 15.64 -15.58 6.31
C HIS A 51 14.97 -14.23 6.09
N LEU A 52 14.82 -13.45 7.16
CA LEU A 52 14.44 -12.05 7.10
C LEU A 52 15.72 -11.22 7.21
N LEU A 53 16.09 -10.54 6.12
CA LEU A 53 17.38 -9.90 5.95
C LEU A 53 17.23 -8.39 5.85
N ARG A 54 18.12 -7.65 6.52
CA ARG A 54 18.40 -6.24 6.21
C ARG A 54 19.40 -6.13 5.07
N LEU A 55 19.39 -5.01 4.35
CA LEU A 55 20.36 -4.78 3.28
C LEU A 55 21.80 -4.94 3.78
N GLY A 56 22.61 -5.74 3.09
CA GLY A 56 23.97 -6.11 3.47
C GLY A 56 24.09 -7.29 4.44
N GLU A 57 22.99 -7.75 5.03
CA GLU A 57 23.00 -8.88 5.96
C GLU A 57 23.26 -10.21 5.26
N THR A 58 24.05 -11.07 5.90
CA THR A 58 24.44 -12.37 5.38
C THR A 58 23.52 -13.50 5.83
N PHE A 59 23.40 -14.53 5.00
CA PHE A 59 22.73 -15.79 5.33
C PHE A 59 23.43 -16.98 4.70
N PRO A 60 23.34 -18.17 5.31
CA PRO A 60 23.95 -19.38 4.78
C PRO A 60 23.10 -20.04 3.69
N ILE A 61 23.76 -20.59 2.67
CA ILE A 61 23.21 -21.60 1.77
C ILE A 61 24.20 -22.77 1.72
N GLY A 62 23.86 -23.87 2.37
CA GLY A 62 24.79 -24.97 2.62
C GLY A 62 26.02 -24.47 3.38
N ALA A 63 27.21 -24.66 2.79
CA ALA A 63 28.48 -24.18 3.34
C ALA A 63 28.89 -22.78 2.83
N GLU A 64 28.10 -22.18 1.92
CA GLU A 64 28.39 -20.88 1.32
C GLU A 64 27.69 -19.76 2.08
N SER A 65 28.33 -18.59 2.12
CA SER A 65 27.73 -17.37 2.67
C SER A 65 27.23 -16.48 1.54
N TRP A 66 26.01 -16.00 1.66
CA TRP A 66 25.36 -15.08 0.72
C TRP A 66 24.93 -13.83 1.47
N TYR A 67 24.66 -12.73 0.77
CA TYR A 67 24.13 -11.51 1.40
C TYR A 67 23.06 -10.85 0.54
N PHE A 68 22.14 -10.14 1.20
CA PHE A 68 21.14 -9.32 0.53
C PHE A 68 21.81 -8.07 -0.06
N ALA A 69 21.97 -8.06 -1.40
CA ALA A 69 22.78 -7.07 -2.09
C ALA A 69 21.99 -5.89 -2.66
N GLY A 70 20.67 -5.98 -2.72
CA GLY A 70 19.82 -4.90 -3.23
C GLY A 70 18.46 -5.39 -3.70
N ALA A 71 17.57 -4.46 -3.99
CA ALA A 71 16.24 -4.75 -4.50
C ALA A 71 15.83 -3.72 -5.56
N HIS A 72 14.98 -4.14 -6.48
CA HIS A 72 14.35 -3.26 -7.44
C HIS A 72 12.84 -3.44 -7.39
N PHE A 73 12.13 -2.34 -7.24
CA PHE A 73 10.68 -2.31 -7.13
C PHE A 73 10.11 -1.61 -8.37
N GLU A 74 9.27 -2.30 -9.14
CA GLU A 74 8.45 -1.65 -10.18
C GLU A 74 7.21 -1.03 -9.55
N ASN A 75 6.63 -1.72 -8.55
CA ASN A 75 5.54 -1.26 -7.69
C ASN A 75 5.43 -2.17 -6.45
N ALA A 76 4.44 -1.92 -5.59
CA ALA A 76 4.19 -2.71 -4.38
C ALA A 76 4.03 -4.23 -4.65
N GLY A 77 3.46 -4.60 -5.81
CA GLY A 77 3.16 -5.98 -6.18
C GLY A 77 4.15 -6.62 -7.16
N ARG A 78 5.17 -5.87 -7.61
CA ARG A 78 6.18 -6.37 -8.54
C ARG A 78 7.54 -5.82 -8.17
N TRP A 79 8.40 -6.72 -7.73
CA TRP A 79 9.74 -6.41 -7.26
C TRP A 79 10.66 -7.62 -7.44
N ARG A 80 11.96 -7.37 -7.34
CA ARG A 80 13.00 -8.39 -7.38
C ARG A 80 14.07 -8.09 -6.34
N VAL A 81 14.56 -9.15 -5.71
CA VAL A 81 15.66 -9.12 -4.74
C VAL A 81 16.91 -9.65 -5.42
N THR A 82 18.02 -8.95 -5.22
CA THR A 82 19.36 -9.36 -5.62
C THR A 82 20.09 -9.88 -4.39
N VAL A 83 20.55 -11.12 -4.44
CA VAL A 83 21.51 -11.66 -3.46
C VAL A 83 22.82 -11.97 -4.15
N ARG A 84 23.92 -11.86 -3.41
CA ARG A 84 25.26 -12.14 -3.94
C ARG A 84 25.98 -13.09 -3.02
N ARG A 85 26.77 -13.96 -3.63
CA ARG A 85 27.66 -14.88 -2.93
C ARG A 85 28.86 -14.09 -2.40
N LEU A 86 29.25 -14.38 -1.16
CA LEU A 86 30.44 -13.83 -0.53
C LEU A 86 31.63 -14.75 -0.79
N ALA A 87 32.80 -14.19 -1.13
CA ALA A 87 33.99 -15.01 -1.28
C ALA A 87 34.45 -15.57 0.08
N PRO A 88 35.12 -16.74 0.12
CA PRO A 88 35.61 -17.30 1.37
C PRO A 88 36.55 -16.34 2.11
N GLY A 89 36.23 -16.01 3.36
CA GLY A 89 37.02 -15.09 4.19
C GLY A 89 36.83 -13.60 3.91
N GLU A 90 35.95 -13.23 2.96
CA GLU A 90 35.58 -11.85 2.70
C GLU A 90 34.59 -11.33 3.76
N ALA A 91 34.71 -10.06 4.14
CA ALA A 91 33.75 -9.42 5.02
C ALA A 91 32.51 -8.97 4.23
N PRO A 92 31.31 -8.95 4.84
CA PRO A 92 30.12 -8.43 4.17
C PRO A 92 30.35 -6.97 3.71
N PRO A 93 30.03 -6.63 2.44
CA PRO A 93 30.24 -5.28 1.96
C PRO A 93 29.26 -4.31 2.63
N VAL A 94 29.71 -3.07 2.85
CA VAL A 94 28.80 -1.96 3.16
C VAL A 94 28.04 -1.62 1.89
N VAL A 95 26.75 -1.92 1.87
CA VAL A 95 25.89 -1.67 0.72
C VAL A 95 25.26 -0.29 0.83
N ASP A 96 25.53 0.59 -0.13
CA ASP A 96 24.86 1.88 -0.23
C ASP A 96 23.41 1.69 -0.70
N GLU A 97 22.48 1.85 0.25
CA GLU A 97 21.04 1.72 0.02
C GLU A 97 20.51 2.63 -1.09
N SER A 98 21.14 3.79 -1.32
CA SER A 98 20.71 4.72 -2.37
C SER A 98 20.94 4.20 -3.79
N THR A 99 21.87 3.26 -3.96
CA THR A 99 22.20 2.64 -5.26
C THR A 99 21.72 1.20 -5.36
N ALA A 100 21.64 0.49 -4.22
CA ALA A 100 21.25 -0.91 -4.16
C ALA A 100 19.73 -1.12 -4.14
N VAL A 101 18.97 -0.13 -3.67
CA VAL A 101 17.50 -0.18 -3.64
C VAL A 101 16.96 0.85 -4.61
N THR A 102 16.37 0.37 -5.71
CA THR A 102 15.97 1.23 -6.84
C THR A 102 14.51 1.05 -7.22
N GLY A 103 13.97 2.06 -7.92
CA GLY A 103 12.61 2.04 -8.44
C GLY A 103 11.58 2.58 -7.44
N TRP A 104 10.38 2.02 -7.49
CA TRP A 104 9.23 2.40 -6.69
C TRP A 104 9.55 2.40 -5.19
N ARG A 105 9.03 3.41 -4.48
CA ARG A 105 9.00 3.44 -3.02
C ARG A 105 7.58 3.69 -2.53
N PRO A 106 7.24 3.26 -1.30
CA PRO A 106 5.95 3.52 -0.73
C PRO A 106 5.77 5.01 -0.50
N ALA A 107 4.54 5.47 -0.70
CA ALA A 107 4.07 6.78 -0.30
C ALA A 107 4.36 7.05 1.19
N GLN A 108 5.06 8.15 1.49
CA GLN A 108 5.28 8.60 2.86
C GLN A 108 4.06 9.35 3.40
N ARG A 109 3.68 9.02 4.63
CA ARG A 109 2.37 9.36 5.16
C ARG A 109 2.51 9.68 6.64
N GLN A 110 1.89 10.76 7.06
CA GLN A 110 1.89 11.18 8.45
C GLN A 110 0.48 10.97 9.04
N PRO A 111 0.31 10.07 10.02
CA PRO A 111 -0.95 9.96 10.75
C PRO A 111 -1.18 11.23 11.57
N PHE A 112 -2.44 11.62 11.77
CA PHE A 112 -2.78 12.75 12.63
C PHE A 112 -2.77 12.40 14.12
N GLY A 113 -2.82 11.11 14.47
CA GLY A 113 -2.74 10.62 15.83
C GLY A 113 -3.51 9.32 16.00
N GLN A 114 -3.86 8.98 17.23
CA GLN A 114 -4.76 7.85 17.49
C GLN A 114 -6.17 8.37 17.77
N LEU A 115 -7.16 7.54 17.46
CA LEU A 115 -8.54 7.77 17.83
C LEU A 115 -9.00 6.71 18.82
N ASP A 116 -9.49 7.13 19.98
CA ASP A 116 -10.01 6.21 20.97
C ASP A 116 -11.34 5.57 20.55
N GLU A 117 -11.69 4.47 21.21
CA GLU A 117 -12.88 3.69 20.92
C GLU A 117 -14.18 4.50 21.11
N GLY A 118 -14.23 5.42 22.07
CA GLY A 118 -15.41 6.28 22.29
C GLY A 118 -15.66 7.23 21.12
N ARG A 119 -14.60 7.80 20.57
CA ARG A 119 -14.66 8.64 19.36
C ARG A 119 -15.02 7.83 18.11
N LEU A 120 -14.55 6.57 17.98
CA LEU A 120 -14.94 5.70 16.87
C LEU A 120 -16.44 5.40 16.94
N GLN A 121 -16.95 5.04 18.12
CA GLN A 121 -18.38 4.79 18.32
C GLN A 121 -19.22 6.04 18.06
N ALA A 122 -18.78 7.21 18.53
CA ALA A 122 -19.46 8.47 18.25
C ALA A 122 -19.49 8.79 16.75
N LEU A 123 -18.42 8.48 16.02
CA LEU A 123 -18.37 8.61 14.57
C LEU A 123 -19.38 7.67 13.89
N GLU A 124 -19.39 6.39 14.23
CA GLU A 124 -20.30 5.39 13.66
C GLU A 124 -21.77 5.73 13.98
N GLN A 125 -22.05 6.25 15.17
CA GLN A 125 -23.36 6.79 15.54
C GLN A 125 -23.75 7.98 14.68
N ALA A 126 -22.84 8.93 14.46
CA ALA A 126 -23.09 10.11 13.63
C ALA A 126 -23.24 9.76 12.13
N LEU A 127 -22.61 8.68 11.66
CA LEU A 127 -22.80 8.13 10.33
C LEU A 127 -24.08 7.28 10.20
N GLU A 128 -24.69 6.92 11.34
CA GLU A 128 -25.83 6.00 11.46
C GLU A 128 -25.55 4.59 10.88
N ARG A 129 -24.27 4.20 10.85
CA ARG A 129 -23.82 2.93 10.27
C ARG A 129 -22.44 2.51 10.77
N PRO A 130 -22.18 1.21 10.90
CA PRO A 130 -20.86 0.72 11.27
C PRO A 130 -19.86 0.90 10.11
N LEU A 131 -18.60 1.13 10.46
CA LEU A 131 -17.51 1.14 9.49
C LEU A 131 -16.97 -0.28 9.25
N PRO A 132 -16.41 -0.59 8.07
CA PRO A 132 -15.76 -1.87 7.83
C PRO A 132 -14.56 -2.02 8.77
N TRP A 133 -14.42 -3.19 9.38
CA TRP A 133 -13.47 -3.44 10.47
C TRP A 133 -12.04 -2.96 10.15
N ALA A 134 -11.55 -3.21 8.94
CA ALA A 134 -10.19 -2.84 8.53
C ALA A 134 -10.00 -1.32 8.40
N TYR A 135 -11.03 -0.60 7.96
CA TYR A 135 -10.99 0.87 7.91
C TYR A 135 -11.13 1.47 9.30
N ARG A 136 -12.00 0.91 10.13
CA ARG A 136 -12.19 1.30 11.54
C ARG A 136 -10.89 1.15 12.33
N ASP A 137 -10.22 0.00 12.21
CA ASP A 137 -8.93 -0.27 12.84
C ASP A 137 -7.86 0.72 12.38
N TRP A 138 -7.75 0.96 11.06
CA TRP A 138 -6.85 1.96 10.54
C TRP A 138 -7.14 3.37 11.09
N LEU A 139 -8.41 3.76 11.17
CA LEU A 139 -8.81 5.07 11.69
C LEU A 139 -8.47 5.20 13.18
N SER A 140 -8.58 4.12 13.96
CA SER A 140 -8.15 4.08 15.36
C SER A 140 -6.65 4.37 15.53
N GLN A 141 -5.84 3.90 14.59
CA GLN A 141 -4.37 4.02 14.66
C GLN A 141 -3.84 5.34 14.11
N THR A 142 -4.60 5.99 13.23
CA THR A 142 -4.10 7.10 12.40
C THR A 142 -4.91 8.39 12.50
N ASN A 143 -6.20 8.29 12.85
CA ASN A 143 -7.17 9.39 12.81
C ASN A 143 -7.11 10.17 11.47
N GLY A 144 -7.05 9.46 10.35
CA GLY A 144 -6.79 10.04 9.05
C GLY A 144 -5.30 10.10 8.74
N MET A 145 -4.95 10.62 7.57
CA MET A 145 -3.56 10.62 7.13
C MET A 145 -3.25 11.76 6.17
N GLN A 146 -2.17 12.47 6.48
CA GLN A 146 -1.60 13.50 5.62
C GLN A 146 -0.51 12.92 4.71
N PRO A 147 -0.63 13.07 3.37
CA PRO A 147 0.48 12.80 2.46
C PRO A 147 1.64 13.74 2.77
N VAL A 148 2.86 13.21 2.88
CA VAL A 148 4.07 14.04 3.02
C VAL A 148 4.44 14.71 1.68
N GLU A 149 4.00 14.11 0.59
CA GLU A 149 4.28 14.47 -0.80
C GLU A 149 3.08 14.13 -1.68
N PRO A 150 2.96 14.66 -2.93
CA PRO A 150 1.92 14.27 -3.86
C PRO A 150 1.95 12.77 -4.16
N GLN A 151 0.81 12.11 -4.07
CA GLN A 151 0.68 10.66 -4.24
C GLN A 151 -0.52 10.31 -5.09
N TRP A 152 -0.43 9.21 -5.81
CA TRP A 152 -1.50 8.73 -6.67
C TRP A 152 -1.56 7.21 -6.70
N VAL A 153 -2.62 6.67 -7.30
CA VAL A 153 -2.69 5.25 -7.68
C VAL A 153 -2.41 5.20 -9.18
N PRO A 154 -1.42 4.43 -9.67
CA PRO A 154 -1.13 4.36 -11.10
C PRO A 154 -2.37 4.04 -11.95
N GLY A 155 -2.63 4.87 -12.96
CA GLY A 155 -3.81 4.79 -13.82
C GLY A 155 -5.09 5.43 -13.23
N ALA A 156 -5.04 5.95 -12.02
CA ALA A 156 -6.18 6.63 -11.40
C ALA A 156 -6.24 8.13 -11.79
N PRO A 157 -7.45 8.70 -11.91
CA PRO A 157 -7.65 10.08 -12.35
C PRO A 157 -7.61 11.10 -11.20
N PHE A 158 -6.81 10.86 -10.15
CA PHE A 158 -6.72 11.77 -9.00
C PHE A 158 -5.30 11.80 -8.41
N THR A 159 -5.00 12.87 -7.68
CA THR A 159 -3.79 12.97 -6.86
C THR A 159 -4.15 13.39 -5.45
N LEU A 160 -3.58 12.72 -4.45
CA LEU A 160 -3.61 13.13 -3.04
C LEU A 160 -2.43 14.06 -2.77
N PHE A 161 -2.75 15.29 -2.38
CA PHE A 161 -1.75 16.30 -2.02
C PHE A 161 -1.67 16.45 -0.50
N PRO A 162 -0.55 16.95 0.05
CA PRO A 162 -0.43 17.22 1.48
C PRO A 162 -1.55 18.08 2.09
N GLY A 163 -2.16 18.97 1.29
CA GLY A 163 -3.31 19.80 1.71
C GLY A 163 -4.69 19.13 1.56
N ARG A 164 -4.76 17.89 1.08
CA ARG A 164 -5.99 17.11 0.82
C ARG A 164 -5.80 15.69 1.37
N PRO A 165 -5.89 15.51 2.69
CA PRO A 165 -5.54 14.24 3.33
C PRO A 165 -6.61 13.15 3.10
N LEU A 166 -6.28 11.93 3.50
CA LEU A 166 -7.30 10.97 3.89
C LEU A 166 -7.92 11.44 5.22
N LEU A 167 -9.24 11.54 5.24
CA LEU A 167 -9.97 12.23 6.30
C LEU A 167 -9.93 11.45 7.62
N GLY A 168 -10.01 12.22 8.70
CA GLY A 168 -10.14 11.72 10.07
C GLY A 168 -11.31 12.38 10.79
N VAL A 169 -11.30 12.33 12.12
CA VAL A 169 -12.27 13.05 12.97
C VAL A 169 -11.57 14.27 13.56
N HIS A 170 -11.87 15.44 12.99
CA HIS A 170 -11.20 16.71 13.27
C HIS A 170 -12.21 17.86 13.27
N PRO A 171 -13.14 17.92 14.25
CA PRO A 171 -14.22 18.92 14.24
C PRO A 171 -13.72 20.38 14.23
N GLU A 172 -12.51 20.62 14.76
CA GLU A 172 -11.83 21.92 14.76
C GLU A 172 -11.21 22.29 13.38
N TYR A 173 -11.07 21.31 12.48
CA TYR A 173 -10.48 21.46 11.15
C TYR A 173 -11.39 20.87 10.06
N PRO A 174 -12.47 21.58 9.67
CA PRO A 174 -13.51 21.08 8.76
C PRO A 174 -12.99 20.53 7.43
N ALA A 175 -11.87 21.06 6.92
CA ALA A 175 -11.27 20.61 5.67
C ALA A 175 -10.74 19.15 5.71
N PHE A 176 -10.43 18.63 6.91
CA PHE A 176 -9.86 17.28 7.13
C PHE A 176 -10.83 16.35 7.85
N ASP A 177 -12.01 16.87 8.21
CA ASP A 177 -13.01 16.18 8.99
C ASP A 177 -13.95 15.36 8.11
N LEU A 178 -14.08 14.08 8.44
CA LEU A 178 -14.90 13.12 7.72
C LEU A 178 -16.39 13.47 7.78
N LEU A 179 -16.91 13.86 8.94
CA LEU A 179 -18.33 14.19 9.09
C LEU A 179 -18.71 15.47 8.33
N THR A 180 -17.80 16.44 8.28
CA THR A 180 -17.95 17.63 7.45
C THR A 180 -18.01 17.25 5.98
N ALA A 181 -17.06 16.45 5.51
CA ALA A 181 -17.04 16.00 4.13
C ALA A 181 -18.29 15.16 3.77
N GLU A 182 -18.77 14.31 4.68
CA GLU A 182 -20.02 13.55 4.52
C GLU A 182 -21.22 14.47 4.28
N ARG A 183 -21.38 15.50 5.11
CA ARG A 183 -22.49 16.45 5.01
C ARG A 183 -22.44 17.24 3.70
N GLU A 184 -21.25 17.66 3.29
CA GLU A 184 -21.08 18.49 2.09
C GLU A 184 -21.16 17.67 0.79
N TRP A 185 -20.53 16.50 0.76
CA TRP A 185 -20.24 15.77 -0.49
C TRP A 185 -21.08 14.52 -0.69
N ARG A 186 -21.57 13.87 0.38
CA ARG A 186 -22.40 12.67 0.25
C ARG A 186 -23.89 12.98 0.33
N VAL A 187 -24.32 13.76 1.33
CA VAL A 187 -25.75 14.00 1.59
C VAL A 187 -26.44 14.58 0.35
N GLY A 188 -27.52 13.91 -0.08
CA GLY A 188 -28.28 14.24 -1.28
C GLY A 188 -27.62 13.86 -2.61
N LYS A 189 -26.36 13.38 -2.61
CA LYS A 189 -25.61 13.03 -3.82
C LYS A 189 -25.37 11.54 -4.00
N LEU A 190 -25.27 10.81 -2.90
CA LEU A 190 -24.99 9.37 -2.82
C LEU A 190 -25.86 8.75 -1.70
N SER A 191 -26.09 7.44 -1.75
CA SER A 191 -26.73 6.70 -0.66
C SER A 191 -25.82 6.60 0.57
N MET A 192 -26.31 5.94 1.62
CA MET A 192 -25.55 5.66 2.83
C MET A 192 -24.57 4.49 2.67
N ASP A 193 -24.55 3.81 1.53
CA ASP A 193 -23.65 2.69 1.26
C ASP A 193 -22.20 3.13 1.00
N PHE A 194 -21.94 4.44 1.00
CA PHE A 194 -20.64 5.04 0.76
C PHE A 194 -20.27 6.02 1.86
N VAL A 195 -18.98 6.13 2.13
CA VAL A 195 -18.39 7.11 3.05
C VAL A 195 -17.29 7.86 2.33
N VAL A 196 -17.29 9.18 2.40
CA VAL A 196 -16.24 10.06 1.88
C VAL A 196 -15.00 9.92 2.74
N ILE A 197 -13.91 9.46 2.15
CA ILE A 197 -12.63 9.25 2.84
C ILE A 197 -11.54 10.23 2.39
N ALA A 198 -11.76 10.96 1.29
CA ALA A 198 -10.94 12.07 0.84
C ALA A 198 -11.66 12.90 -0.22
N VAL A 199 -11.25 14.17 -0.31
CA VAL A 199 -11.74 15.15 -1.30
C VAL A 199 -10.55 15.69 -2.10
N PRO A 200 -9.95 14.89 -3.01
CA PRO A 200 -8.93 15.39 -3.93
C PRO A 200 -9.48 16.50 -4.82
N MET A 201 -8.61 17.20 -5.57
CA MET A 201 -9.06 18.29 -6.44
C MET A 201 -10.00 17.80 -7.56
N GLU A 202 -9.79 16.57 -7.99
CA GLU A 202 -10.45 15.96 -9.15
C GLU A 202 -11.81 15.32 -8.80
N GLY A 203 -12.14 15.13 -7.53
CA GLY A 203 -13.36 14.41 -7.14
C GLY A 203 -13.41 13.94 -5.69
N LEU A 204 -14.04 12.80 -5.46
CA LEU A 204 -14.15 12.15 -4.14
C LEU A 204 -13.53 10.77 -4.17
N LEU A 205 -12.86 10.40 -3.09
CA LEU A 205 -12.59 9.01 -2.77
C LEU A 205 -13.63 8.52 -1.78
N LEU A 206 -14.22 7.37 -2.10
CA LEU A 206 -15.35 6.80 -1.38
C LEU A 206 -15.03 5.38 -0.94
N LEU A 207 -15.21 5.11 0.34
CA LEU A 207 -15.20 3.78 0.90
C LEU A 207 -16.61 3.19 0.80
N ARG A 208 -16.71 1.97 0.29
CA ARG A 208 -17.96 1.23 0.24
C ARG A 208 -18.26 0.55 1.57
N LEU A 209 -19.51 0.58 2.01
CA LEU A 209 -20.00 -0.09 3.22
C LEU A 209 -20.79 -1.36 2.93
N ALA A 210 -21.49 -1.41 1.79
CA ALA A 210 -22.36 -2.52 1.42
C ALA A 210 -21.68 -3.57 0.52
N GLU A 211 -22.27 -4.76 0.49
CA GLU A 211 -21.90 -5.88 -0.39
C GLU A 211 -21.97 -5.52 -1.89
N PRO A 212 -21.22 -6.18 -2.79
CA PRO A 212 -20.41 -7.40 -2.57
C PRO A 212 -18.99 -7.19 -2.02
N ARG A 213 -18.55 -5.94 -1.77
CA ARG A 213 -17.18 -5.66 -1.33
C ARG A 213 -17.12 -4.50 -0.33
N PRO A 214 -17.54 -4.71 0.92
CA PRO A 214 -17.35 -3.74 1.98
C PRO A 214 -15.86 -3.40 2.15
N GLY A 215 -15.57 -2.12 2.31
CA GLY A 215 -14.21 -1.61 2.48
C GLY A 215 -13.43 -1.38 1.19
N SER A 216 -13.98 -1.65 0.00
CA SER A 216 -13.33 -1.26 -1.25
C SER A 216 -13.38 0.26 -1.45
N VAL A 217 -12.35 0.82 -2.08
CA VAL A 217 -12.28 2.26 -2.39
C VAL A 217 -12.58 2.49 -3.86
N GLY A 218 -13.39 3.50 -4.17
CA GLY A 218 -13.68 3.96 -5.52
C GLY A 218 -13.55 5.47 -5.65
N PHE A 219 -13.63 5.97 -6.88
CA PHE A 219 -13.49 7.40 -7.19
C PHE A 219 -14.75 7.95 -7.87
N LEU A 220 -15.17 9.14 -7.47
CA LEU A 220 -16.24 9.87 -8.15
C LEU A 220 -15.69 11.20 -8.68
N PRO A 221 -15.59 11.38 -10.00
CA PRO A 221 -15.16 12.64 -10.61
C PRO A 221 -16.02 13.84 -10.19
N LYS A 222 -15.39 15.01 -10.04
CA LYS A 222 -16.04 16.24 -9.54
C LYS A 222 -17.17 16.75 -10.43
N ASP A 223 -17.05 16.59 -11.74
CA ASP A 223 -18.07 16.95 -12.73
C ASP A 223 -19.38 16.18 -12.50
N LEU A 224 -19.31 15.00 -11.86
CA LEU A 224 -20.48 14.19 -11.55
C LEU A 224 -21.18 14.61 -10.25
N LEU A 225 -20.61 15.52 -9.46
CA LEU A 225 -21.12 15.93 -8.13
C LEU A 225 -22.11 17.10 -8.15
N ALA A 226 -22.59 17.50 -9.33
CA ALA A 226 -23.49 18.63 -9.47
C ALA A 226 -24.84 18.39 -8.77
N GLY A 227 -25.14 19.19 -7.73
CA GLY A 227 -26.43 19.24 -7.05
C GLY A 227 -26.90 17.91 -6.41
N PRO A 228 -28.05 17.96 -5.70
CA PRO A 228 -28.71 16.74 -5.24
C PRO A 228 -29.13 15.88 -6.45
N GLY A 229 -29.00 14.57 -6.34
CA GLY A 229 -29.40 13.62 -7.38
C GLY A 229 -30.83 13.12 -7.15
N THR A 230 -31.55 12.85 -8.25
CA THR A 230 -32.70 11.93 -8.20
C THR A 230 -32.20 10.51 -7.89
N PRO A 231 -33.08 9.56 -7.51
CA PRO A 231 -32.66 8.17 -7.27
C PRO A 231 -31.86 7.56 -8.43
N ASP A 232 -32.23 7.83 -9.68
CA ASP A 232 -31.51 7.33 -10.86
C ASP A 232 -30.11 7.94 -11.01
N VAL A 233 -29.97 9.24 -10.72
CA VAL A 233 -28.68 9.94 -10.75
C VAL A 233 -27.76 9.42 -9.64
N ILE A 234 -28.32 9.20 -8.44
CA ILE A 234 -27.58 8.60 -7.31
C ILE A 234 -27.08 7.22 -7.70
N ALA A 235 -27.95 6.33 -8.17
CA ALA A 235 -27.59 4.98 -8.59
C ALA A 235 -26.55 4.98 -9.73
N TRP A 236 -26.63 5.96 -10.64
CA TRP A 236 -25.64 6.11 -11.71
C TRP A 236 -24.26 6.54 -11.18
N ARG A 237 -24.20 7.52 -10.27
CA ARG A 237 -22.95 7.94 -9.61
C ARG A 237 -22.29 6.77 -8.89
N GLU A 238 -23.07 6.01 -8.14
CA GLU A 238 -22.59 4.84 -7.39
C GLU A 238 -22.02 3.76 -8.30
N ARG A 239 -22.63 3.53 -9.48
CA ARG A 239 -22.03 2.65 -10.49
C ARG A 239 -20.66 3.13 -10.95
N GLN A 240 -20.45 4.44 -11.11
CA GLN A 240 -19.13 4.99 -11.45
C GLN A 240 -18.09 4.75 -10.34
N VAL A 241 -18.50 4.86 -9.08
CA VAL A 241 -17.62 4.55 -7.93
C VAL A 241 -17.19 3.09 -7.95
N VAL A 242 -18.12 2.19 -8.26
CA VAL A 242 -17.85 0.74 -8.33
C VAL A 242 -16.94 0.39 -9.51
N THR A 243 -17.13 1.00 -10.68
CA THR A 243 -16.30 0.72 -11.88
C THR A 243 -14.89 1.29 -11.77
N THR A 244 -14.69 2.35 -10.99
CA THR A 244 -13.39 2.99 -10.74
C THR A 244 -12.71 2.46 -9.47
N SER A 245 -12.95 1.21 -9.09
CA SER A 245 -12.38 0.64 -7.87
C SER A 245 -10.85 0.70 -7.86
N MET A 246 -10.29 1.35 -6.84
CA MET A 246 -8.86 1.60 -6.64
C MET A 246 -8.19 0.52 -5.78
N GLY A 247 -8.92 -0.53 -5.44
CA GLY A 247 -8.45 -1.64 -4.64
C GLY A 247 -9.61 -2.49 -4.13
N TRP A 248 -9.30 -3.76 -3.85
CA TRP A 248 -10.28 -4.73 -3.36
C TRP A 248 -10.63 -4.52 -1.88
N SER A 249 -9.79 -3.76 -1.17
CA SER A 249 -9.97 -3.33 0.20
C SER A 249 -9.27 -1.97 0.41
N PHE A 250 -9.52 -1.35 1.56
CA PHE A 250 -8.85 -0.12 1.96
C PHE A 250 -7.34 -0.31 2.12
N GLY A 251 -6.90 -1.46 2.65
CA GLY A 251 -5.48 -1.80 2.75
C GLY A 251 -4.79 -1.95 1.39
N ASP A 252 -5.46 -2.60 0.41
CA ASP A 252 -4.97 -2.70 -0.97
C ASP A 252 -4.84 -1.31 -1.61
N PHE A 253 -5.86 -0.45 -1.45
CA PHE A 253 -5.80 0.94 -1.87
C PHE A 253 -4.60 1.67 -1.26
N LEU A 254 -4.39 1.57 0.06
CA LEU A 254 -3.24 2.19 0.72
C LEU A 254 -1.89 1.64 0.24
N GLY A 255 -1.82 0.36 -0.14
CA GLY A 255 -0.62 -0.28 -0.68
C GLY A 255 -0.28 0.17 -2.11
N ARG A 256 -1.29 0.62 -2.87
CA ARG A 256 -1.14 1.10 -4.24
C ARG A 256 -0.72 2.55 -4.35
N LEU A 257 -0.88 3.34 -3.28
CA LEU A 257 -0.45 4.74 -3.27
C LEU A 257 1.06 4.83 -3.49
N THR A 258 1.45 5.58 -4.51
CA THR A 258 2.83 5.86 -4.90
C THR A 258 3.10 7.35 -4.91
N PRO A 259 4.31 7.82 -4.56
CA PRO A 259 4.72 9.19 -4.84
C PRO A 259 4.58 9.50 -6.34
N LEU A 260 4.13 10.71 -6.67
CA LEU A 260 3.98 11.17 -8.05
C LEU A 260 5.34 11.30 -8.77
N ASP A 261 6.40 11.65 -8.03
CA ASP A 261 7.76 11.80 -8.56
C ASP A 261 8.56 10.49 -8.61
N ALA A 262 7.91 9.33 -8.39
CA ALA A 262 8.59 8.04 -8.52
C ALA A 262 8.99 7.81 -9.98
N PRO A 263 10.27 7.57 -10.30
CA PRO A 263 10.72 7.38 -11.67
C PRO A 263 10.03 6.17 -12.30
N GLY A 264 9.20 6.43 -13.32
CA GLY A 264 8.67 5.44 -14.25
C GLY A 264 7.18 5.13 -14.13
N VAL A 265 6.32 6.02 -14.63
CA VAL A 265 5.14 5.65 -15.43
C VAL A 265 4.88 6.81 -16.41
N ALA A 266 5.39 6.67 -17.63
CA ALA A 266 4.93 7.41 -18.81
C ALA A 266 4.24 6.40 -19.73
#